data_AF-A0A523T230-F1
#
_entry.id   AF-A0A523T230-F1
#
_cell.length_a   1.000
_cell.length_b   1.000
_cell.length_c   1.000
_cell.angle_alpha   90.00
_cell.angle_beta   90.00
_cell.angle_gamma   90.00
#
_symmetry.space_group_name_H-M   'P 1'
#
loop_
_entity.id
_entity.type
_entity.pdbx_description
1 polymer ?
#
loop_
_entity_poly.entity_id
_entity_poly.type
_entity_poly.pdbx_seq_one_letter_code
_entity_poly.pdbx_strand_id
1 'polypeptide(L)'
;MIAVVKAWGFKATIWKDVYTSTLSVTEGWYWLSIYDEDSVLLAQSDSVFCGTDTLPPLPIADFGGRPTAGLAPLAVWFYDQSIRNTMNEWDLGDGYKTSESPGGTFRYIYETAGIYTVTLIARNEYGADTMTRKDYIYVTEP
;
A
#
# COMPACT_ATOMS: atom_id res chain seq x y z
N MET A 1 17.41 -40.34 -8.19
CA MET A 1 17.46 -39.15 -7.30
C MET A 1 16.03 -38.75 -6.93
N ILE A 2 15.70 -38.54 -5.65
CA ILE A 2 14.32 -38.37 -5.15
C ILE A 2 14.18 -37.04 -4.39
N ALA A 3 13.31 -36.13 -4.83
CA ALA A 3 12.99 -34.94 -4.03
C ALA A 3 11.76 -35.21 -3.14
N VAL A 4 11.86 -34.87 -1.85
CA VAL A 4 10.76 -35.04 -0.90
C VAL A 4 10.40 -33.69 -0.31
N VAL A 5 9.18 -33.22 -0.58
CA VAL A 5 8.64 -32.04 0.08
C VAL A 5 7.92 -32.48 1.36
N LYS A 6 8.33 -31.93 2.50
CA LYS A 6 7.68 -32.16 3.79
C LYS A 6 7.08 -30.84 4.26
N ALA A 7 5.76 -30.82 4.44
CA ALA A 7 5.04 -29.75 5.12
C ALA A 7 4.39 -30.33 6.39
N TRP A 8 4.08 -29.50 7.39
CA TRP A 8 3.31 -29.93 8.55
C TRP A 8 2.02 -30.64 8.11
N GLY A 9 1.95 -31.96 8.31
CA GLY A 9 0.78 -32.79 7.98
C GLY A 9 0.72 -33.41 6.57
N PHE A 10 1.65 -33.14 5.66
CA PHE A 10 1.65 -33.75 4.31
C PHE A 10 3.06 -34.21 3.89
N LYS A 11 3.16 -35.46 3.42
CA LYS A 11 4.37 -36.05 2.84
C LYS A 11 4.11 -36.31 1.35
N ALA A 12 4.77 -35.56 0.47
CA ALA A 12 4.74 -35.81 -0.97
C ALA A 12 6.11 -36.30 -1.43
N THR A 13 6.15 -37.48 -2.05
CA THR A 13 7.36 -38.05 -2.65
C THR A 13 7.26 -37.89 -4.17
N ILE A 14 8.26 -37.25 -4.78
CA ILE A 14 8.33 -37.06 -6.22
C ILE A 14 9.45 -37.93 -6.79
N TRP A 15 9.11 -38.82 -7.72
CA TRP A 15 10.07 -39.62 -8.50
C TRP A 15 10.42 -38.87 -9.79
N LYS A 16 11.66 -38.96 -10.28
CA LYS A 16 12.03 -38.35 -11.56
C LYS A 16 12.94 -39.25 -12.40
N ASP A 17 12.47 -39.55 -13.61
CA ASP A 17 13.25 -39.35 -14.84
C ASP A 17 12.89 -37.97 -15.39
N VAL A 18 13.85 -37.26 -15.99
CA VAL A 18 13.88 -35.85 -16.47
C VAL A 18 12.52 -35.15 -16.80
N TYR A 19 11.66 -34.90 -15.80
CA TYR A 19 10.50 -34.00 -15.87
C TYR A 19 10.49 -32.97 -14.74
N THR A 20 10.09 -31.74 -15.03
CA THR A 20 9.65 -30.76 -14.01
C THR A 20 8.38 -31.30 -13.37
N SER A 21 8.44 -31.65 -12.09
CA SER A 21 7.27 -32.05 -11.31
C SER A 21 6.75 -30.83 -10.57
N THR A 22 5.55 -30.39 -10.89
CA THR A 22 4.89 -29.29 -10.18
C THR A 22 4.15 -29.86 -8.98
N LEU A 23 4.46 -29.38 -7.78
CA LEU A 23 3.71 -29.66 -6.56
C LEU A 23 2.87 -28.44 -6.21
N SER A 24 1.55 -28.57 -6.24
CA SER A 24 0.66 -27.55 -5.71
C SER A 24 0.60 -27.70 -4.19
N VAL A 25 1.10 -26.69 -3.48
CA VAL A 25 0.98 -26.57 -2.02
C VAL A 25 0.04 -25.41 -1.68
N THR A 26 -0.51 -25.40 -0.47
CA THR A 26 -1.28 -24.25 0.03
C THR A 26 -0.37 -23.06 0.36
N GLU A 27 -0.93 -21.89 0.59
CA GLU A 27 -0.14 -20.75 1.06
C GLU A 27 0.56 -21.09 2.39
N GLY A 28 1.84 -20.78 2.52
CA GLY A 28 2.57 -20.98 3.77
C GLY A 28 4.08 -21.11 3.63
N TRP A 29 4.70 -21.41 4.76
CA TRP A 29 6.14 -21.63 4.86
C TRP A 29 6.48 -23.11 4.74
N TYR A 30 7.47 -23.40 3.90
CA TYR A 30 7.91 -24.75 3.59
C TYR A 30 9.42 -24.84 3.67
N TRP A 31 9.95 -26.05 3.87
CA TRP A 31 11.33 -26.36 3.57
C TRP A 31 11.38 -27.50 2.56
N LEU A 32 12.35 -27.47 1.66
CA LEU A 32 12.57 -28.48 0.66
C LEU A 32 13.72 -29.39 1.11
N SER A 33 13.56 -30.70 0.94
CA SER A 33 14.66 -31.66 1.13
C SER A 33 14.78 -32.56 -0.09
N ILE A 34 16.00 -32.73 -0.58
CA ILE A 34 16.32 -33.59 -1.73
C ILE A 34 17.11 -34.77 -1.20
N TYR A 35 16.71 -35.98 -1.58
CA TYR A 35 17.34 -37.23 -1.21
C TYR A 35 17.84 -37.99 -2.45
N ASP A 36 18.74 -38.95 -2.28
CA ASP A 36 19.04 -39.93 -3.32
C ASP A 36 18.01 -41.08 -3.32
N GLU A 37 18.28 -42.13 -4.10
CA GLU A 37 17.44 -43.33 -4.18
C GLU A 37 17.47 -44.18 -2.89
N ASP A 38 18.54 -44.08 -2.12
CA ASP A 38 18.73 -44.78 -0.84
C ASP A 38 18.26 -43.96 0.36
N SER A 39 17.49 -42.88 0.11
CA SER A 39 16.98 -41.94 1.12
C SER A 39 18.05 -41.17 1.90
N VAL A 40 19.24 -40.99 1.33
CA VAL A 40 20.29 -40.12 1.87
C VAL A 40 20.00 -38.67 1.50
N LEU A 41 20.06 -37.74 2.46
CA LEU A 41 19.85 -36.30 2.21
C LEU A 41 20.99 -35.72 1.37
N LEU A 42 20.66 -35.14 0.22
CA LEU A 42 21.59 -34.50 -0.71
C LEU A 42 21.59 -32.98 -0.60
N ALA A 43 20.44 -32.37 -0.33
CA ALA A 43 20.30 -30.92 -0.17
C ALA A 43 19.07 -30.56 0.65
N GLN A 44 19.13 -29.43 1.34
CA GLN A 44 18.01 -28.87 2.07
C GLN A 44 17.95 -27.36 1.82
N SER A 45 16.75 -26.82 1.58
CA SER A 45 16.56 -25.37 1.52
C SER A 45 16.35 -24.80 2.91
N ASP A 46 16.58 -23.50 3.04
CA ASP A 46 15.97 -22.70 4.11
C ASP A 46 14.45 -22.60 3.90
N SER A 47 13.78 -21.86 4.78
CA SER A 47 12.35 -21.59 4.68
C SER A 47 12.00 -20.87 3.37
N VAL A 48 11.15 -21.49 2.55
CA VAL A 48 10.58 -20.94 1.32
C VAL A 48 9.12 -20.60 1.60
N PHE A 49 8.75 -19.35 1.37
CA PHE A 49 7.33 -18.97 1.36
C PHE A 49 6.73 -19.32 0.00
N CYS A 50 5.70 -20.17 -0.01
CA CYS A 50 4.87 -20.37 -1.18
C CYS A 50 3.58 -19.60 -0.96
N GLY A 51 3.42 -18.52 -1.71
CA GLY A 51 2.26 -17.65 -1.64
C GLY A 51 2.41 -16.52 -2.64
N THR A 52 1.36 -15.74 -2.82
CA THR A 52 1.48 -14.45 -3.48
C THR A 52 2.13 -13.50 -2.49
N ASP A 53 3.38 -13.09 -2.74
CA ASP A 53 4.04 -11.98 -2.03
C ASP A 53 3.37 -10.66 -2.44
N THR A 54 2.06 -10.57 -2.23
CA THR A 54 1.30 -9.37 -2.43
C THR A 54 1.30 -8.65 -1.10
N LEU A 55 2.25 -7.74 -0.92
CA LEU A 55 2.14 -6.68 0.08
C LEU A 55 0.69 -6.18 0.09
N PRO A 56 0.08 -5.99 1.27
CA PRO A 56 -1.29 -5.54 1.34
C PRO A 56 -1.43 -4.21 0.57
N PRO A 57 -2.55 -3.99 -0.14
CA PRO A 57 -2.70 -2.85 -1.03
C PRO A 57 -2.84 -1.56 -0.21
N LEU A 58 -1.71 -1.00 0.22
CA LEU A 58 -1.65 0.28 0.92
C LEU A 58 -2.31 1.38 0.07
N PRO A 59 -2.95 2.37 0.72
CA PRO A 59 -3.47 3.53 0.02
C PRO A 59 -2.31 4.33 -0.58
N ILE A 60 -2.61 5.08 -1.65
CA ILE A 60 -1.68 6.05 -2.24
C ILE A 60 -2.39 7.40 -2.15
N ALA A 61 -1.87 8.30 -1.34
CA ALA A 61 -2.45 9.62 -1.14
C ALA A 61 -2.09 10.54 -2.31
N ASP A 62 -3.09 11.18 -2.92
CA ASP A 62 -2.87 12.28 -3.86
C ASP A 62 -4.08 13.20 -3.88
N PHE A 63 -3.85 14.46 -4.20
CA PHE A 63 -4.91 15.46 -4.32
C PHE A 63 -4.49 16.63 -5.19
N GLY A 64 -5.49 17.37 -5.65
CA GLY A 64 -5.30 18.70 -6.21
C GLY A 64 -6.25 19.74 -5.62
N GLY A 65 -6.00 20.99 -6.01
CA GLY A 65 -6.67 22.18 -5.53
C GLY A 65 -6.69 23.26 -6.63
N ARG A 66 -7.81 23.95 -6.80
CA ARG A 66 -7.92 25.07 -7.75
C ARG A 66 -8.94 26.14 -7.29
N PRO A 67 -8.64 27.43 -7.41
CA PRO A 67 -7.34 28.03 -7.74
C PRO A 67 -6.31 27.84 -6.63
N THR A 68 -5.02 27.88 -6.96
CA THR A 68 -3.91 27.82 -5.98
C THR A 68 -3.38 29.19 -5.58
N ALA A 69 -3.88 30.27 -6.20
CA ALA A 69 -3.52 31.63 -5.84
C ALA A 69 -4.67 32.63 -6.08
N GLY A 70 -4.73 33.69 -5.27
CA GLY A 70 -5.69 34.79 -5.43
C GLY A 70 -5.77 35.70 -4.21
N LEU A 71 -6.71 36.64 -4.23
CA LEU A 71 -6.95 37.58 -3.14
C LEU A 71 -7.82 36.93 -2.04
N ALA A 72 -7.61 37.34 -0.79
CA ALA A 72 -8.51 37.00 0.31
C ALA A 72 -9.87 37.71 0.14
N PRO A 73 -11.01 37.04 0.44
CA PRO A 73 -11.15 35.62 0.75
C PRO A 73 -11.04 34.75 -0.51
N LEU A 74 -10.17 33.73 -0.47
CA LEU A 74 -9.94 32.84 -1.62
C LEU A 74 -10.73 31.52 -1.46
N ALA A 75 -11.71 31.29 -2.32
CA ALA A 75 -12.42 30.03 -2.41
C ALA A 75 -11.65 29.01 -3.27
N VAL A 76 -11.19 27.92 -2.66
CA VAL A 76 -10.44 26.83 -3.31
C VAL A 76 -11.28 25.55 -3.34
N TRP A 77 -11.33 24.91 -4.50
CA TRP A 77 -11.87 23.56 -4.65
C TRP A 77 -10.75 22.54 -4.49
N PHE A 78 -10.88 21.66 -3.50
CA PHE A 78 -10.00 20.51 -3.30
C PHE A 78 -10.68 19.25 -3.84
N TYR A 79 -9.89 18.38 -4.46
CA TYR A 79 -10.37 17.10 -4.99
C TYR A 79 -9.37 16.00 -4.65
N ASP A 80 -9.90 14.91 -4.07
CA ASP A 80 -9.16 13.70 -3.79
C ASP A 80 -8.80 12.94 -5.08
N GLN A 81 -7.54 12.55 -5.21
CA GLN A 81 -7.03 11.70 -6.29
C GLN A 81 -6.37 10.43 -5.76
N SER A 82 -6.58 10.14 -4.47
CA SER A 82 -6.03 8.98 -3.79
C SER A 82 -6.56 7.68 -4.37
N ILE A 83 -5.77 6.62 -4.21
CA ILE A 83 -6.09 5.27 -4.70
C ILE A 83 -6.09 4.32 -3.51
N ARG A 84 -7.01 3.35 -3.50
CA ARG A 84 -7.15 2.31 -2.45
C ARG A 84 -7.45 2.86 -1.05
N ASN A 85 -7.90 4.10 -0.93
CA ASN A 85 -8.37 4.68 0.33
C ASN A 85 -9.86 4.39 0.55
N THR A 86 -10.22 4.20 1.81
CA THR A 86 -11.61 4.17 2.29
C THR A 86 -11.96 5.42 3.09
N MET A 87 -10.95 6.13 3.59
CA MET A 87 -11.10 7.29 4.46
C MET A 87 -9.99 8.31 4.21
N ASN A 88 -10.32 9.59 4.33
CA ASN A 88 -9.40 10.71 4.22
C ASN A 88 -9.50 11.67 5.40
N GLU A 89 -8.36 12.23 5.78
CA GLU A 89 -8.23 13.37 6.71
C GLU A 89 -7.43 14.48 6.04
N TRP A 90 -7.91 15.72 6.15
CA TRP A 90 -7.27 16.89 5.57
C TRP A 90 -6.77 17.83 6.65
N ASP A 91 -5.60 18.42 6.43
CA ASP A 91 -5.07 19.58 7.14
C ASP A 91 -4.81 20.67 6.10
N LEU A 92 -5.54 21.78 6.18
CA LEU A 92 -5.50 22.85 5.18
C LEU A 92 -4.43 23.91 5.48
N GLY A 93 -3.66 23.74 6.56
CA GLY A 93 -2.52 24.58 6.87
C GLY A 93 -2.85 25.90 7.56
N ASP A 94 -4.11 26.21 7.80
CA ASP A 94 -4.60 27.36 8.56
C ASP A 94 -5.09 27.00 9.97
N GLY A 95 -4.82 25.75 10.39
CA GLY A 95 -5.29 25.17 11.65
C GLY A 95 -6.60 24.39 11.51
N TYR A 96 -7.28 24.46 10.36
CA TYR A 96 -8.44 23.62 10.08
C TYR A 96 -8.02 22.20 9.70
N LYS A 97 -8.64 21.22 10.38
CA LYS A 97 -8.51 19.80 10.06
C LYS A 97 -9.90 19.18 9.92
N THR A 98 -10.10 18.38 8.88
CA THR A 98 -11.36 17.62 8.74
C THR A 98 -11.33 16.39 9.64
N SER A 99 -12.52 15.94 10.06
CA SER A 99 -12.66 14.56 10.52
C SER A 99 -12.48 13.59 9.34
N GLU A 100 -12.21 12.33 9.67
CA GLU A 100 -12.28 11.22 8.74
C GLU A 100 -13.57 11.26 7.89
N SER A 101 -13.43 11.29 6.57
CA SER A 101 -14.54 11.27 5.61
C SER A 101 -14.22 10.42 4.37
N PRO A 102 -15.24 9.85 3.69
CA PRO A 102 -15.04 9.25 2.37
C PRO A 102 -14.45 10.30 1.43
N GLY A 103 -13.46 9.91 0.62
CA GLY A 103 -12.83 10.81 -0.34
C GLY A 103 -13.81 11.52 -1.27
N GLY A 104 -13.36 12.62 -1.89
CA GLY A 104 -14.20 13.39 -2.79
C GLY A 104 -13.70 14.81 -3.03
N THR A 105 -14.59 15.63 -3.59
CA THR A 105 -14.34 17.04 -3.91
C THR A 105 -15.11 17.93 -2.95
N PHE A 106 -14.46 18.93 -2.37
CA PHE A 106 -15.10 19.92 -1.49
C PHE A 106 -14.51 21.31 -1.72
N ARG A 107 -15.19 22.33 -1.20
CA ARG A 107 -14.77 23.73 -1.27
C ARG A 107 -14.36 24.22 0.11
N TYR A 108 -13.25 24.94 0.18
CA TYR A 108 -12.77 25.62 1.37
C TYR A 108 -12.49 27.11 1.06
N ILE A 109 -12.59 27.98 2.07
CA ILE A 109 -12.35 29.42 1.92
C ILE A 109 -11.22 29.81 2.85
N TYR A 110 -10.14 30.38 2.29
CA TYR A 110 -9.08 31.01 3.05
C TYR A 110 -9.42 32.47 3.26
N GLU A 111 -9.75 32.84 4.50
CA GLU A 111 -10.20 34.19 4.87
C GLU A 111 -9.05 35.20 5.02
N THR A 112 -7.85 34.71 5.33
CA THR A 112 -6.66 35.54 5.58
C THR A 112 -5.63 35.39 4.46
N ALA A 113 -4.84 36.45 4.23
CA ALA A 113 -3.68 36.37 3.36
C ALA A 113 -2.58 35.51 4.03
N GLY A 114 -1.91 34.69 3.23
CA GLY A 114 -0.95 33.72 3.73
C GLY A 114 -0.53 32.69 2.68
N ILE A 115 0.46 31.89 3.04
CA ILE A 115 0.92 30.75 2.25
C ILE A 115 0.59 29.49 3.06
N TYR A 116 -0.22 28.60 2.48
CA TYR A 116 -0.77 27.44 3.18
C TYR A 116 -0.19 26.14 2.63
N THR A 117 0.32 25.32 3.55
CA THR A 117 0.75 23.94 3.26
C THR A 117 -0.42 23.00 3.52
N VAL A 118 -0.84 22.26 2.50
CA VAL A 118 -1.98 21.34 2.59
C VAL A 118 -1.49 19.90 2.71
N THR A 119 -2.06 19.15 3.64
CA THR A 119 -1.77 17.73 3.85
C THR A 119 -3.04 16.89 3.77
N LEU A 120 -2.96 15.77 3.07
CA LEU A 120 -3.99 14.73 2.99
C LEU A 120 -3.41 13.43 3.55
N ILE A 121 -4.14 12.80 4.47
CA ILE A 121 -3.87 11.45 4.95
C ILE A 121 -4.95 10.53 4.39
N ALA A 122 -4.56 9.59 3.54
CA ALA A 122 -5.44 8.59 2.95
C ALA A 122 -5.27 7.25 3.70
N ARG A 123 -6.37 6.62 4.12
CA ARG A 123 -6.36 5.40 4.94
C ARG A 123 -7.19 4.28 4.34
N ASN A 124 -6.79 3.04 4.63
CA ASN A 124 -7.63 1.85 4.49
C ASN A 124 -7.35 0.85 5.62
N GLU A 125 -7.97 -0.33 5.58
CA GLU A 125 -7.81 -1.38 6.59
C GLU A 125 -6.37 -1.91 6.73
N TYR A 126 -5.51 -1.67 5.73
CA TYR A 126 -4.13 -2.13 5.69
C TYR A 126 -3.11 -1.08 6.14
N GLY A 127 -3.50 0.19 6.21
CA GLY A 127 -2.59 1.27 6.61
C GLY A 127 -2.99 2.65 6.14
N ALA A 128 -2.01 3.54 6.04
CA ALA A 128 -2.19 4.92 5.64
C ALA A 128 -1.02 5.43 4.81
N ASP A 129 -1.29 6.40 3.95
CA ASP A 129 -0.30 7.17 3.20
C ASP A 129 -0.61 8.66 3.34
N THR A 130 0.43 9.49 3.23
CA THR A 130 0.33 10.93 3.48
C THR A 130 0.93 11.71 2.32
N MET A 131 0.12 12.61 1.75
CA MET A 131 0.57 13.56 0.74
C MET A 131 0.58 14.97 1.34
N THR A 132 1.73 15.65 1.29
CA THR A 132 1.87 17.04 1.71
C THR A 132 2.34 17.89 0.54
N ARG A 133 1.54 18.88 0.16
CA ARG A 133 1.93 19.92 -0.79
C ARG A 133 2.31 21.18 0.00
N LYS A 134 3.61 21.43 0.10
CA LYS A 134 4.17 22.64 0.73
C LYS A 134 3.86 23.87 -0.10
N ASP A 135 3.59 24.98 0.57
CA ASP A 135 3.32 26.28 -0.03
C ASP A 135 2.35 26.16 -1.22
N TYR A 136 1.21 25.49 -0.99
CA TYR A 136 0.34 25.05 -2.06
C TYR A 136 -0.68 26.11 -2.46
N ILE A 137 -1.22 26.83 -1.48
CA ILE A 137 -2.19 27.91 -1.68
C ILE A 137 -1.56 29.25 -1.29
N TYR A 138 -1.58 30.21 -2.21
CA TYR A 138 -1.05 31.56 -2.03
C TYR A 138 -2.19 32.58 -2.00
N VAL A 139 -2.47 33.13 -0.83
CA VAL A 139 -3.52 34.14 -0.65
C VAL A 139 -2.88 35.48 -0.39
N THR A 140 -3.21 36.48 -1.20
CA THR A 140 -2.72 37.86 -1.06
C THR A 140 -3.79 38.79 -0.51
N GLU A 141 -3.38 39.93 0.05
CA GLU A 141 -4.32 40.97 0.50
C GLU A 141 -5.07 41.61 -0.71
N PRO A 142 -6.33 42.05 -0.53
CA PRO A 142 -7.16 42.67 -1.58
C PRO A 142 -6.59 43.93 -2.24
#